data_AF-A0A7C3TH36-F1
#
_entry.id   AF-A0A7C3TH36-F1
#
_cell.length_a   1.000
_cell.length_b   1.000
_cell.length_c   1.000
_cell.angle_alpha   90.00
_cell.angle_beta   90.00
_cell.angle_gamma   90.00
#
_symmetry.space_group_name_H-M   'P 1'
#
loop_
_entity.id
_entity.type
_entity.pdbx_description
1 polymer ?
#
loop_
_entity_poly.entity_id
_entity_poly.type
_entity_poly.pdbx_seq_one_letter_code
_entity_poly.pdbx_strand_id
1 'polypeptide(L)'
;MKADKLSDITNSPARVRILEIIGEKGSVSFTEIKRETGLSTGSIYYHLYYLKDFVARDADRRYALTEKGKRLLEKLGMKPLIKEKTSLALKSLSIITLAPIFKRVTYSKGGCIIVTILALAFGSIANLYSRSNQFLLSVPSKGIINPVISTLVTGWLLTFILAELFSLITTETRFGGELELFTTIALSFIPLHIYSYFSNLQFSNIILIPMQIWSAILLAGGLNISKGVNLTHSFIFSLIVLYLSIYIWFTI
;
A
#
# COMPACT_ATOMS: atom_id res chain seq x y z
N MET A 1 12.50 25.60 -3.04
CA MET A 1 11.32 26.34 -2.53
C MET A 1 11.74 27.79 -2.43
N LYS A 2 11.07 28.73 -3.11
CA LYS A 2 11.45 30.16 -3.06
C LYS A 2 11.35 30.67 -1.61
N ALA A 3 12.36 31.39 -1.14
CA ALA A 3 12.45 31.89 0.24
C ALA A 3 11.24 32.75 0.64
N ASP A 4 10.68 33.45 -0.34
CA ASP A 4 9.53 34.36 -0.23
C ASP A 4 8.23 33.68 0.27
N LYS A 5 7.95 32.46 -0.20
CA LYS A 5 6.73 31.71 0.22
C LYS A 5 6.85 31.18 1.65
N LEU A 6 8.08 31.07 2.17
CA LEU A 6 8.34 30.55 3.52
C LEU A 6 8.12 31.64 4.56
N SER A 7 8.63 32.85 4.31
CA SER A 7 8.42 34.03 5.16
C SER A 7 6.94 34.35 5.31
N ASP A 8 6.17 34.25 4.22
CA ASP A 8 4.73 34.51 4.26
C ASP A 8 3.99 33.62 5.25
N ILE A 9 4.38 32.35 5.39
CA ILE A 9 3.71 31.41 6.29
C ILE A 9 4.11 31.65 7.73
N THR A 10 5.41 31.87 7.99
CA THR A 10 5.95 32.06 9.34
C THR A 10 5.58 33.42 9.94
N ASN A 11 5.28 34.42 9.11
CA ASN A 11 4.87 35.75 9.56
C ASN A 11 3.46 35.81 10.17
N SER A 12 2.69 34.72 10.13
CA SER A 12 1.34 34.66 10.68
C SER A 12 1.29 33.77 11.92
N PRO A 13 1.11 34.36 13.13
CA PRO A 13 1.01 33.60 14.37
C PRO A 13 -0.09 32.53 14.33
N ALA A 14 -1.22 32.82 13.68
CA ALA A 14 -2.32 31.87 13.51
C ALA A 14 -1.92 30.65 12.67
N ARG A 15 -1.15 30.83 11.58
CA ARG A 15 -0.68 29.73 10.73
C ARG A 15 0.35 28.87 11.45
N VAL A 16 1.29 29.51 12.15
CA VAL A 16 2.27 28.82 12.99
C VAL A 16 1.56 28.03 14.08
N ARG A 17 0.59 28.63 14.77
CA ARG A 17 -0.20 27.96 15.82
C ARG A 17 -1.00 26.76 15.31
N ILE A 18 -1.58 26.85 14.10
CA ILE A 18 -2.25 25.70 13.46
C ILE A 18 -1.24 24.58 13.18
N LEU A 19 -0.06 24.91 12.63
CA LEU A 19 0.99 23.92 12.36
C LEU A 19 1.52 23.27 13.64
N GLU A 20 1.66 24.04 14.73
CA GLU A 20 2.02 23.53 16.06
C GLU A 20 1.00 22.52 16.58
N ILE A 21 -0.29 22.90 16.63
CA ILE A 21 -1.35 22.03 17.14
C ILE A 21 -1.42 20.71 16.35
N ILE A 22 -1.29 20.78 15.02
CA ILE A 22 -1.24 19.59 14.17
C ILE A 22 0.06 18.79 14.44
N GLY A 23 1.20 19.46 14.61
CA GLY A 23 2.49 18.83 14.86
C GLY A 23 2.62 18.18 16.25
N GLU A 24 1.96 18.73 17.25
CA GLU A 24 1.89 18.19 18.62
C GLU A 24 0.99 16.94 18.69
N LYS A 25 -0.12 16.96 17.96
CA LYS A 25 -1.16 15.92 18.04
C LYS A 25 -1.11 14.90 16.90
N GLY A 26 -0.28 15.13 15.89
CA GLY A 26 -0.14 14.32 14.68
C GLY A 26 -1.26 14.54 13.66
N SER A 27 -2.52 14.39 14.08
CA SER A 27 -3.72 14.65 13.27
C SER A 27 -4.83 15.27 14.14
N VAL A 28 -5.51 16.29 13.64
CA VAL A 28 -6.53 17.05 14.41
C VAL A 28 -7.76 17.36 13.58
N SER A 29 -8.92 17.31 14.21
CA SER A 29 -10.19 17.70 13.59
C SER A 29 -10.33 19.23 13.49
N PHE A 30 -11.24 19.69 12.62
CA PHE A 30 -11.55 21.11 12.49
C PHE A 30 -12.03 21.75 13.81
N THR A 31 -12.82 21.01 14.59
CA THR A 31 -13.34 21.46 15.89
C THR A 31 -12.23 21.62 16.92
N GLU A 32 -11.22 20.76 16.90
CA GLU A 32 -10.03 20.88 17.76
C GLU A 32 -9.18 22.10 17.38
N ILE A 33 -8.94 22.32 16.08
CA ILE A 33 -8.26 23.54 15.60
C ILE A 33 -9.03 24.77 16.10
N LYS A 34 -10.35 24.80 15.93
CA LYS A 34 -11.19 25.92 16.39
C LYS A 34 -11.09 26.16 17.89
N ARG A 35 -11.18 25.08 18.68
CA ARG A 35 -11.11 25.15 20.15
C ARG A 35 -9.75 25.66 20.63
N GLU A 36 -8.65 25.25 20.01
CA GLU A 36 -7.29 25.54 20.49
C GLU A 36 -6.68 26.80 19.91
N THR A 37 -7.16 27.25 18.76
CA THR A 37 -6.77 28.54 18.18
C THR A 37 -7.70 29.68 18.56
N GLY A 38 -8.94 29.38 18.97
CA GLY A 38 -9.99 30.39 19.22
C GLY A 38 -10.49 31.10 17.96
N LEU A 39 -10.07 30.67 16.77
CA LEU A 39 -10.38 31.34 15.51
C LEU A 39 -11.82 31.09 15.05
N SER A 40 -12.37 32.03 14.28
CA SER A 40 -13.67 31.85 13.64
C SER A 40 -13.59 30.80 12.53
N THR A 41 -14.73 30.19 12.19
CA THR A 41 -14.81 29.16 11.14
C THR A 41 -14.20 29.65 9.81
N GLY A 42 -14.50 30.88 9.39
CA GLY A 42 -13.97 31.47 8.16
C GLY A 42 -12.47 31.75 8.21
N SER A 43 -11.96 32.20 9.36
CA SER A 43 -10.52 32.43 9.56
C SER A 43 -9.72 31.13 9.47
N ILE A 44 -10.24 30.03 10.01
CA ILE A 44 -9.58 28.72 9.91
C ILE A 44 -9.50 28.26 8.45
N TYR A 45 -10.59 28.37 7.69
CA TYR A 45 -10.58 28.03 6.26
C TYR A 45 -9.59 28.90 5.46
N TYR A 46 -9.53 30.20 5.77
CA TYR A 46 -8.56 31.11 5.17
C TYR A 46 -7.12 30.64 5.43
N HIS A 47 -6.76 30.36 6.68
CA HIS A 47 -5.40 29.92 7.01
C HIS A 47 -5.06 28.53 6.43
N LEU A 48 -6.01 27.59 6.45
CA LEU A 48 -5.85 26.27 5.84
C LEU A 48 -5.61 26.35 4.32
N TYR A 49 -6.26 27.31 3.64
CA TYR A 49 -6.02 27.55 2.22
C TYR A 49 -4.56 27.91 1.91
N TYR A 50 -3.93 28.75 2.73
CA TYR A 50 -2.51 29.08 2.59
C TYR A 50 -1.58 27.95 3.05
N LEU A 51 -2.06 27.08 3.93
CA LEU A 51 -1.32 25.92 4.44
C LEU A 51 -1.52 24.65 3.60
N LYS A 52 -2.24 24.69 2.48
CA LYS A 52 -2.58 23.49 1.67
C LYS A 52 -1.39 22.64 1.21
N ASP A 53 -0.21 23.26 1.06
CA ASP A 53 1.03 22.55 0.69
C ASP A 53 1.75 21.92 1.89
N PHE A 54 1.33 22.27 3.11
CA PHE A 54 1.96 21.92 4.38
C PHE A 54 1.06 21.03 5.24
N VAL A 55 -0.26 21.12 5.07
CA VAL A 55 -1.29 20.36 5.78
C VAL A 55 -2.16 19.62 4.76
N ALA A 56 -2.38 18.33 4.98
CA ALA A 56 -3.30 17.51 4.20
C ALA A 56 -4.49 17.09 5.06
N ARG A 57 -5.65 16.90 4.42
CA ARG A 57 -6.83 16.35 5.05
C ARG A 57 -6.93 14.85 4.74
N ASP A 58 -7.12 14.02 5.76
CA ASP A 58 -7.33 12.58 5.61
C ASP A 58 -8.81 12.22 5.36
N ALA A 59 -9.07 10.94 5.11
CA ALA A 59 -10.42 10.41 4.85
C ALA A 59 -11.37 10.63 6.04
N ASP A 60 -10.84 10.69 7.27
CA ASP A 60 -11.57 10.96 8.50
C ASP A 60 -11.83 12.45 8.72
N ARG A 61 -11.58 13.27 7.69
CA ARG A 61 -11.77 14.74 7.69
C ARG A 61 -10.86 15.46 8.69
N ARG A 62 -9.78 14.84 9.16
CA ARG A 62 -8.79 15.42 10.05
C ARG A 62 -7.61 15.97 9.26
N TYR A 63 -6.89 16.91 9.87
CA TYR A 63 -5.76 17.62 9.29
C TYR A 63 -4.46 17.08 9.86
N ALA A 64 -3.51 16.71 9.00
CA ALA A 64 -2.19 16.20 9.36
C ALA A 64 -1.09 16.94 8.58
N LEU A 65 0.11 17.02 9.15
CA LEU A 65 1.26 17.63 8.47
C LEU A 65 1.71 16.75 7.30
N THR A 66 1.88 17.37 6.13
CA THR A 66 2.64 16.79 5.02
C THR A 66 4.13 16.76 5.34
N GLU A 67 4.93 16.06 4.54
CA GLU A 67 6.40 16.09 4.67
C GLU A 67 7.00 17.50 4.57
N LYS A 68 6.38 18.40 3.77
CA LYS A 68 6.78 19.81 3.71
C LYS A 68 6.44 20.55 5.02
N GLY A 69 5.27 20.26 5.60
CA GLY A 69 4.84 20.76 6.90
C GLY A 69 5.78 20.39 8.03
N LYS A 70 6.17 19.11 8.09
CA LYS A 70 7.12 18.59 9.09
C LYS A 70 8.48 19.30 9.00
N ARG A 71 9.05 19.39 7.80
CA ARG A 71 10.33 20.09 7.58
C ARG A 71 10.26 21.59 7.91
N LEU A 72 9.11 22.23 7.70
CA LEU A 72 8.91 23.63 8.09
C LEU A 72 8.90 23.76 9.62
N LEU A 73 8.16 22.90 10.31
CA LEU A 73 8.08 22.93 11.77
C LEU A 73 9.45 22.67 12.42
N GLU A 74 10.22 21.71 11.90
CA GLU A 74 11.60 21.46 12.33
C GLU A 74 12.52 22.68 12.15
N LYS A 75 12.40 23.40 11.02
CA LYS A 75 13.16 24.63 10.77
C LYS A 75 12.80 25.77 11.72
N LEU A 76 11.59 25.76 12.26
CA LEU A 76 11.14 26.72 13.28
C LEU A 76 11.67 26.37 14.69
N GLY A 77 12.52 25.35 14.81
CA GLY A 77 13.04 24.88 16.11
C GLY A 77 12.01 24.12 16.95
N MET A 78 10.81 23.90 16.40
CA MET A 78 9.75 23.15 17.04
C MET A 78 9.91 21.69 16.67
N LYS A 79 10.27 20.86 17.65
CA LYS A 79 10.21 19.41 17.46
C LYS A 79 8.74 19.01 17.47
N PRO A 80 8.17 18.47 16.39
CA PRO A 80 6.86 17.85 16.49
C PRO A 80 6.93 16.84 17.63
N LEU A 81 6.04 16.95 18.63
CA LEU A 81 5.88 15.94 19.68
C LEU A 81 5.22 14.65 19.13
N ILE A 82 5.55 14.31 17.89
CA ILE A 82 5.36 12.97 17.34
C ILE A 82 6.39 12.09 18.06
N LYS A 83 6.06 11.71 19.30
CA LYS A 83 6.18 10.31 19.68
C LYS A 83 5.25 9.61 18.71
N GLU A 84 5.83 9.21 17.58
CA GLU A 84 5.14 8.44 16.57
C GLU A 84 4.52 7.28 17.35
N LYS A 85 3.21 7.35 17.59
CA LYS A 85 2.44 6.19 17.96
C LYS A 85 2.29 5.39 16.66
N THR A 86 3.41 5.13 15.96
CA THR A 86 3.63 3.88 15.27
C THR A 86 3.46 2.85 16.38
N SER A 87 2.21 2.44 16.56
CA SER A 87 1.92 1.24 17.33
C SER A 87 2.93 0.21 16.81
N LEU A 88 3.57 -0.52 17.71
CA LEU A 88 4.43 -1.63 17.33
C LEU A 88 3.75 -2.50 16.24
N ALA A 89 2.41 -2.58 16.29
CA ALA A 89 1.55 -3.13 15.25
C ALA A 89 1.74 -2.49 13.86
N LEU A 90 1.71 -1.17 13.67
CA LEU A 90 1.91 -0.53 12.34
C LEU A 90 3.33 -0.72 11.79
N LYS A 91 4.35 -0.62 12.66
CA LYS A 91 5.74 -0.86 12.25
C LYS A 91 5.94 -2.34 11.88
N SER A 92 5.41 -3.26 12.69
CA SER A 92 5.40 -4.70 12.43
C SER A 92 4.64 -5.02 11.14
N LEU A 93 3.47 -4.42 10.92
CA LEU A 93 2.65 -4.61 9.74
C LEU A 93 3.35 -4.13 8.46
N SER A 94 4.11 -3.03 8.54
CA SER A 94 4.93 -2.56 7.41
C SER A 94 6.08 -3.52 7.07
N ILE A 95 6.62 -4.24 8.05
CA ILE A 95 7.67 -5.25 7.85
C ILE A 95 7.05 -6.52 7.26
N ILE A 96 5.92 -6.95 7.81
CA ILE A 96 5.17 -8.14 7.39
C ILE A 96 4.67 -8.00 5.94
N THR A 97 4.20 -6.82 5.54
CA THR A 97 3.77 -6.52 4.16
C THR A 97 4.95 -6.26 3.20
N LEU A 98 6.19 -6.36 3.67
CA LEU A 98 7.41 -6.02 2.91
C LEU A 98 7.35 -4.62 2.27
N ALA A 99 6.63 -3.70 2.91
CA ALA A 99 6.43 -2.34 2.40
C ALA A 99 7.73 -1.59 2.05
N PRO A 100 8.84 -1.71 2.82
CA PRO A 100 10.12 -1.10 2.45
C PRO A 100 10.69 -1.62 1.13
N ILE A 101 10.52 -2.92 0.85
CA ILE A 101 11.01 -3.54 -0.39
C ILE A 101 10.19 -3.04 -1.56
N PHE A 102 8.85 -3.04 -1.42
CA PHE A 102 7.97 -2.54 -2.46
C PHE A 102 8.27 -1.08 -2.79
N LYS A 103 8.37 -0.20 -1.79
CA LYS A 103 8.73 1.22 -2.01
C LYS A 103 10.08 1.41 -2.69
N ARG A 104 11.06 0.53 -2.42
CA ARG A 104 12.37 0.59 -3.06
C ARG A 104 12.29 0.16 -4.53
N VAL A 105 11.58 -0.92 -4.81
CA VAL A 105 11.42 -1.44 -6.18
C VAL A 105 10.60 -0.47 -7.03
N THR A 106 9.49 0.05 -6.49
CA THR A 106 8.60 0.96 -7.19
C THR A 106 9.11 2.39 -7.31
N TYR A 107 10.32 2.68 -6.80
CA TYR A 107 10.93 4.00 -6.91
C TYR A 107 11.29 4.37 -8.37
N SER A 108 11.61 3.37 -9.20
CA SER A 108 12.01 3.60 -10.60
C SER A 108 11.24 2.71 -11.56
N LYS A 109 10.80 3.26 -12.69
CA LYS A 109 10.05 2.51 -13.72
C LYS A 109 10.84 1.33 -14.29
N GLY A 110 12.15 1.50 -14.49
CA GLY A 110 13.03 0.42 -14.96
C GLY A 110 13.12 -0.72 -13.94
N GLY A 111 13.25 -0.40 -12.65
CA GLY A 111 13.23 -1.37 -11.56
C GLY A 111 11.94 -2.19 -11.53
N CYS A 112 10.78 -1.54 -11.72
CA CYS A 112 9.49 -2.22 -11.82
C CYS A 112 9.46 -3.30 -12.91
N ILE A 113 9.90 -2.95 -14.13
CA ILE A 113 9.89 -3.86 -15.27
C ILE A 113 10.83 -5.06 -15.01
N ILE A 114 12.06 -4.79 -14.60
CA ILE A 114 13.06 -5.84 -14.36
C ILE A 114 12.57 -6.80 -13.27
N VAL A 115 12.09 -6.27 -12.14
CA VAL A 115 11.63 -7.09 -11.02
C VAL A 115 10.38 -7.89 -11.36
N THR A 116 9.44 -7.30 -12.11
CA THR A 116 8.27 -8.02 -12.62
C THR A 116 8.68 -9.22 -13.47
N ILE A 117 9.59 -9.00 -14.44
CA ILE A 117 10.06 -10.07 -15.33
C ILE A 117 10.74 -11.18 -14.52
N LEU A 118 11.63 -10.81 -13.58
CA LEU A 118 12.34 -11.79 -12.75
C LEU A 118 11.39 -12.59 -11.85
N ALA A 119 10.42 -11.93 -11.22
CA ALA A 119 9.45 -12.60 -10.35
C ALA A 119 8.54 -13.57 -11.13
N LEU A 120 8.06 -13.16 -12.31
CA LEU A 120 7.22 -14.02 -13.15
C LEU A 120 8.01 -15.15 -13.80
N ALA A 121 9.26 -14.92 -14.19
CA ALA A 121 10.15 -15.96 -14.68
C ALA A 121 10.42 -17.00 -13.59
N PHE A 122 10.74 -16.55 -12.38
CA PHE A 122 10.91 -17.44 -11.22
C PHE A 122 9.67 -18.29 -10.96
N GLY A 123 8.49 -17.68 -10.97
CA GLY A 123 7.23 -18.38 -10.80
C GLY A 123 6.91 -19.37 -11.91
N SER A 124 7.14 -18.98 -13.16
CA SER A 124 6.91 -19.82 -14.33
C SER A 124 7.81 -21.05 -14.31
N ILE A 125 9.08 -20.90 -13.94
CA ILE A 125 10.03 -22.01 -13.78
C ILE A 125 9.59 -22.93 -12.63
N ALA A 126 9.19 -22.37 -11.49
CA ALA A 126 8.75 -23.13 -10.33
C ALA A 126 7.51 -23.99 -10.63
N ASN A 127 6.50 -23.38 -11.28
CA ASN A 127 5.26 -24.06 -11.67
C ASN A 127 5.49 -25.09 -12.78
N LEU A 128 6.44 -24.84 -13.70
CA LEU A 128 6.82 -25.81 -14.71
C LEU A 128 7.52 -27.03 -14.09
N TYR A 129 8.43 -26.81 -13.15
CA TYR A 129 9.12 -27.86 -12.40
C TYR A 129 8.13 -28.78 -11.66
N SER A 130 7.13 -28.19 -11.02
CA SER A 130 6.13 -28.93 -10.26
C SER A 130 4.91 -29.38 -11.06
N ARG A 131 4.85 -29.04 -12.35
CA ARG A 131 3.70 -29.26 -13.23
C ARG A 131 2.38 -28.76 -12.63
N SER A 132 2.46 -27.72 -11.80
CA SER A 132 1.31 -27.14 -11.12
C SER A 132 0.83 -25.90 -11.85
N ASN A 133 -0.47 -25.66 -11.85
CA ASN A 133 -1.04 -24.45 -12.40
C ASN A 133 -1.22 -23.40 -11.31
N GLN A 134 -1.23 -22.13 -11.68
CA GLN A 134 -1.49 -21.03 -10.76
C GLN A 134 -2.78 -20.31 -11.14
N PHE A 135 -3.68 -20.24 -10.18
CA PHE A 135 -4.94 -19.53 -10.32
C PHE A 135 -5.06 -18.55 -9.14
N LEU A 136 -5.07 -17.25 -9.43
CA LEU A 136 -5.05 -16.20 -8.42
C LEU A 136 -3.96 -16.47 -7.35
N LEU A 137 -4.34 -16.61 -6.08
CA LEU A 137 -3.47 -16.89 -4.94
C LEU A 137 -3.42 -18.39 -4.58
N SER A 138 -3.64 -19.29 -5.54
CA SER A 138 -3.57 -20.75 -5.34
C SER A 138 -2.76 -21.45 -6.42
N VAL A 139 -2.17 -22.58 -6.05
CA VAL A 139 -1.37 -23.44 -6.93
C VAL A 139 -1.96 -24.86 -6.95
N PRO A 140 -3.03 -25.12 -7.71
CA PRO A 140 -3.57 -26.48 -7.92
C PRO A 140 -2.53 -27.47 -8.46
N SER A 141 -2.51 -28.67 -7.88
CA SER A 141 -1.61 -29.76 -8.24
C SER A 141 -1.97 -30.49 -9.54
N LYS A 142 -3.20 -30.31 -10.04
CA LYS A 142 -3.65 -30.83 -11.35
C LYS A 142 -3.86 -29.69 -12.32
N GLY A 143 -2.95 -29.56 -13.28
CA GLY A 143 -3.02 -28.53 -14.31
C GLY A 143 -3.86 -28.95 -15.52
N ILE A 144 -4.88 -28.16 -15.85
CA ILE A 144 -5.64 -28.26 -17.12
C ILE A 144 -4.91 -27.58 -18.28
N ILE A 145 -4.15 -26.52 -17.97
CA ILE A 145 -3.48 -25.60 -18.90
C ILE A 145 -1.96 -25.69 -18.73
N ASN A 146 -1.16 -25.19 -19.68
CA ASN A 146 0.28 -25.03 -19.53
C ASN A 146 0.65 -24.17 -18.28
N PRO A 147 1.57 -24.62 -17.40
CA PRO A 147 1.95 -23.92 -16.17
C PRO A 147 2.43 -22.48 -16.35
N VAL A 148 3.17 -22.20 -17.42
CA VAL A 148 3.67 -20.85 -17.72
C VAL A 148 2.51 -19.92 -18.07
N ILE A 149 1.62 -20.38 -18.97
CA ILE A 149 0.42 -19.63 -19.35
C ILE A 149 -0.46 -19.39 -18.12
N SER A 150 -0.64 -20.40 -17.28
CA SER A 150 -1.41 -20.28 -16.05
C SER A 150 -0.81 -19.23 -15.09
N THR A 151 0.51 -19.23 -14.90
CA THR A 151 1.19 -18.23 -14.07
C THR A 151 0.95 -16.81 -14.55
N LEU A 152 1.10 -16.58 -15.87
CA LEU A 152 1.00 -15.25 -16.45
C LEU A 152 -0.46 -14.77 -16.54
N VAL A 153 -1.39 -15.64 -16.94
CA VAL A 153 -2.76 -15.24 -17.26
C VAL A 153 -3.68 -15.40 -16.06
N THR A 154 -3.86 -16.64 -15.56
CA THR A 154 -4.83 -16.94 -14.49
C THR A 154 -4.31 -16.58 -13.10
N GLY A 155 -2.99 -16.56 -12.92
CA GLY A 155 -2.35 -16.01 -11.73
C GLY A 155 -2.29 -14.49 -11.81
N TRP A 156 -1.33 -13.98 -12.57
CA TRP A 156 -0.92 -12.58 -12.48
C TRP A 156 -1.83 -11.59 -13.18
N LEU A 157 -2.10 -11.76 -14.48
CA LEU A 157 -2.90 -10.80 -15.23
C LEU A 157 -4.33 -10.71 -14.69
N LEU A 158 -4.95 -11.85 -14.37
CA LEU A 158 -6.27 -11.90 -13.76
C LEU A 158 -6.29 -11.17 -12.40
N THR A 159 -5.31 -11.42 -11.53
CA THR A 159 -5.23 -10.72 -10.23
C THR A 159 -5.03 -9.22 -10.43
N PHE A 160 -4.23 -8.80 -11.41
CA PHE A 160 -4.07 -7.40 -11.76
C PHE A 160 -5.38 -6.74 -12.20
N ILE A 161 -6.13 -7.38 -13.09
CA ILE A 161 -7.42 -6.85 -13.56
C ILE A 161 -8.39 -6.70 -12.38
N LEU A 162 -8.50 -7.72 -11.52
CA LEU A 162 -9.37 -7.66 -10.34
C LEU A 162 -8.93 -6.56 -9.36
N ALA A 163 -7.62 -6.42 -9.14
CA ALA A 163 -7.04 -5.42 -8.25
C ALA A 163 -7.24 -3.99 -8.79
N GLU A 164 -7.07 -3.79 -10.10
CA GLU A 164 -7.30 -2.51 -10.77
C GLU A 164 -8.78 -2.10 -10.65
N LEU A 165 -9.71 -3.01 -10.99
CA LEU A 165 -11.15 -2.77 -10.87
C LEU A 165 -11.55 -2.44 -9.43
N PHE A 166 -11.03 -3.19 -8.45
CA PHE A 166 -11.28 -2.91 -7.03
C PHE A 166 -10.72 -1.56 -6.59
N SER A 167 -9.54 -1.19 -7.10
CA SER A 167 -8.91 0.09 -6.76
C SER A 167 -9.70 1.29 -7.28
N LEU A 168 -10.33 1.16 -8.46
CA LEU A 168 -11.20 2.18 -9.06
C LEU A 168 -12.49 2.38 -8.26
N ILE A 169 -13.05 1.30 -7.69
CA ILE A 169 -14.26 1.37 -6.85
C ILE A 169 -13.94 2.03 -5.50
N THR A 170 -12.78 1.72 -4.93
CA THR A 170 -12.44 2.14 -3.55
C THR A 170 -11.79 3.51 -3.49
N THR A 171 -11.07 3.91 -4.54
CA THR A 171 -10.30 5.15 -4.59
C THR A 171 -10.97 6.08 -5.58
N GLU A 172 -11.77 7.03 -5.07
CA GLU A 172 -12.66 7.89 -5.86
C GLU A 172 -12.03 8.68 -7.02
N THR A 173 -10.72 8.60 -7.30
CA THR A 173 -10.06 9.03 -8.56
C THR A 173 -8.53 9.09 -8.39
N ARG A 174 -7.83 7.95 -8.46
CA ARG A 174 -6.37 7.95 -8.67
C ARG A 174 -6.01 7.13 -9.90
N PHE A 175 -5.94 7.82 -11.04
CA PHE A 175 -5.23 7.33 -12.22
C PHE A 175 -3.71 7.40 -11.95
N GLY A 176 -2.97 6.35 -12.30
CA GLY A 176 -1.55 6.19 -11.99
C GLY A 176 -1.29 5.01 -11.04
N GLY A 177 -0.03 4.57 -11.00
CA GLY A 177 0.38 3.45 -10.15
C GLY A 177 0.18 2.07 -10.79
N GLU A 178 -0.20 1.99 -12.07
CA GLU A 178 -0.51 0.73 -12.76
C GLU A 178 0.73 -0.16 -12.84
N LEU A 179 1.89 0.41 -13.20
CA LEU A 179 3.15 -0.32 -13.31
C LEU A 179 3.63 -0.82 -11.94
N GLU A 180 3.44 -0.02 -10.91
CA GLU A 180 3.73 -0.34 -9.52
C GLU A 180 2.81 -1.46 -9.02
N LEU A 181 1.52 -1.42 -9.38
CA LEU A 181 0.56 -2.48 -9.07
C LEU A 181 0.95 -3.79 -9.77
N PHE A 182 1.26 -3.72 -11.05
CA PHE A 182 1.75 -4.85 -11.86
C PHE A 182 2.94 -5.56 -11.19
N THR A 183 3.88 -4.76 -10.70
CA THR A 183 5.11 -5.24 -10.05
C THR A 183 4.84 -5.82 -8.66
N THR A 184 4.06 -5.12 -7.85
CA THR A 184 3.76 -5.57 -6.48
C THR A 184 2.90 -6.82 -6.44
N ILE A 185 2.00 -7.02 -7.42
CA ILE A 185 1.26 -8.27 -7.59
C ILE A 185 2.22 -9.41 -7.97
N ALA A 186 3.13 -9.21 -8.92
CA ALA A 186 4.12 -10.24 -9.26
C ALA A 186 4.97 -10.66 -8.04
N LEU A 187 5.41 -9.68 -7.22
CA LEU A 187 6.12 -9.96 -5.97
C LEU A 187 5.25 -10.66 -4.93
N SER A 188 3.95 -10.37 -4.89
CA SER A 188 3.04 -11.01 -3.93
C SER A 188 2.93 -12.51 -4.13
N PHE A 189 3.23 -13.05 -5.32
CA PHE A 189 3.22 -14.48 -5.58
C PHE A 189 4.51 -15.22 -5.21
N ILE A 190 5.58 -14.52 -4.80
CA ILE A 190 6.85 -15.18 -4.43
C ILE A 190 6.65 -16.31 -3.41
N PRO A 191 5.86 -16.16 -2.32
CA PRO A 191 5.60 -17.26 -1.40
C PRO A 191 4.98 -18.50 -2.08
N LEU A 192 4.09 -18.30 -3.05
CA LEU A 192 3.47 -19.39 -3.81
C LEU A 192 4.44 -20.04 -4.78
N HIS A 193 5.29 -19.25 -5.43
CA HIS A 193 6.35 -19.78 -6.29
C HIS A 193 7.37 -20.60 -5.49
N ILE A 194 7.68 -20.18 -4.26
CA ILE A 194 8.49 -20.98 -3.33
C ILE A 194 7.78 -22.30 -3.02
N TYR A 195 6.48 -22.26 -2.66
CA TYR A 195 5.68 -23.46 -2.42
C TYR A 195 5.74 -24.44 -3.61
N SER A 196 5.66 -23.95 -4.85
CA SER A 196 5.68 -24.80 -6.04
C SER A 196 6.89 -25.73 -6.10
N TYR A 197 8.08 -25.32 -5.63
CA TYR A 197 9.23 -26.22 -5.57
C TYR A 197 9.06 -27.39 -4.59
N PHE A 198 8.23 -27.21 -3.57
CA PHE A 198 7.96 -28.20 -2.53
C PHE A 198 6.63 -28.93 -2.72
N SER A 199 5.83 -28.59 -3.74
CA SER A 199 4.47 -29.11 -3.88
C SER A 199 4.42 -30.63 -4.10
N ASN A 200 5.49 -31.22 -4.65
CA ASN A 200 5.63 -32.67 -4.86
C ASN A 200 5.93 -33.46 -3.57
N LEU A 201 6.20 -32.81 -2.44
CA LEU A 201 6.46 -33.49 -1.17
C LEU A 201 5.16 -34.02 -0.54
N GLN A 202 5.26 -35.11 0.22
CA GLN A 202 4.14 -35.60 1.03
C GLN A 202 3.72 -34.51 2.04
N PHE A 203 2.41 -34.29 2.18
CA PHE A 203 1.81 -33.27 3.04
C PHE A 203 2.16 -31.82 2.68
N SER A 204 2.57 -31.53 1.44
CA SER A 204 2.88 -30.17 0.98
C SER A 204 1.75 -29.17 1.22
N ASN A 205 0.48 -29.62 1.23
CA ASN A 205 -0.69 -28.78 1.55
C ASN A 205 -0.60 -28.06 2.91
N ILE A 206 0.13 -28.60 3.89
CA ILE A 206 0.38 -27.94 5.18
C ILE A 206 1.23 -26.68 4.98
N ILE A 207 2.15 -26.70 4.00
CA ILE A 207 3.02 -25.58 3.62
C ILE A 207 2.27 -24.58 2.72
N LEU A 208 1.28 -25.04 1.93
CA LEU A 208 0.51 -24.17 1.05
C LEU A 208 -0.23 -23.07 1.81
N ILE A 209 -0.94 -23.44 2.88
CA ILE A 209 -1.77 -22.51 3.66
C ILE A 209 -0.98 -21.27 4.15
N PRO A 210 0.16 -21.40 4.87
CA PRO A 210 0.93 -20.25 5.31
C PRO A 210 1.50 -19.45 4.13
N MET A 211 1.85 -20.08 3.00
CA MET A 211 2.32 -19.38 1.80
C MET A 211 1.21 -18.56 1.14
N GLN A 212 -0.03 -19.07 1.11
CA GLN A 212 -1.19 -18.33 0.63
C GLN A 212 -1.53 -17.14 1.51
N ILE A 213 -1.50 -17.31 2.84
CA ILE A 213 -1.71 -16.22 3.79
C ILE A 213 -0.64 -15.14 3.59
N TRP A 214 0.63 -15.55 3.45
CA TRP A 214 1.70 -14.61 3.20
C TRP A 214 1.51 -13.86 1.87
N SER A 215 1.17 -14.59 0.81
CA SER A 215 0.89 -13.99 -0.50
C SER A 215 -0.27 -12.97 -0.44
N ALA A 216 -1.35 -13.28 0.28
CA ALA A 216 -2.48 -12.38 0.48
C ALA A 216 -2.07 -11.10 1.25
N ILE A 217 -1.26 -11.23 2.31
CA ILE A 217 -0.71 -10.10 3.06
C ILE A 217 0.13 -9.19 2.14
N LEU A 218 0.96 -9.78 1.28
CA LEU A 218 1.77 -9.02 0.32
C LEU A 218 0.90 -8.34 -0.74
N LEU A 219 -0.15 -9.01 -1.22
CA LEU A 219 -1.09 -8.41 -2.17
C LEU A 219 -1.78 -7.19 -1.55
N ALA A 220 -2.21 -7.26 -0.30
CA ALA A 220 -2.78 -6.13 0.42
C ALA A 220 -1.78 -4.96 0.56
N GLY A 221 -0.53 -5.26 0.90
CA GLY A 221 0.55 -4.26 0.95
C GLY A 221 0.84 -3.63 -0.41
N GLY A 222 0.82 -4.42 -1.48
CA GLY A 222 1.03 -4.00 -2.85
C GLY A 222 -0.02 -2.99 -3.31
N LEU A 223 -1.29 -3.30 -3.08
CA LEU A 223 -2.42 -2.40 -3.37
C LEU A 223 -2.35 -1.08 -2.61
N ASN A 224 -1.99 -1.12 -1.33
CA ASN A 224 -1.82 0.07 -0.53
C ASN A 224 -0.70 0.97 -1.07
N ILE A 225 0.43 0.40 -1.48
CA ILE A 225 1.59 1.18 -1.95
C ILE A 225 1.41 1.71 -3.36
N SER A 226 0.88 0.87 -4.27
CA SER A 226 0.75 1.21 -5.68
C SER A 226 -0.42 2.17 -5.95
N LYS A 227 -1.60 1.85 -5.42
CA LYS A 227 -2.85 2.59 -5.68
C LYS A 227 -3.28 3.49 -4.53
N GLY A 228 -2.65 3.37 -3.35
CA GLY A 228 -3.03 4.16 -2.19
C GLY A 228 -4.33 3.71 -1.53
N VAL A 229 -4.82 2.50 -1.85
CA VAL A 229 -6.03 1.94 -1.24
C VAL A 229 -5.81 1.79 0.26
N ASN A 230 -6.80 2.17 1.07
CA ASN A 230 -6.72 2.00 2.52
C ASN A 230 -6.37 0.55 2.89
N LEU A 231 -5.48 0.37 3.87
CA LEU A 231 -4.92 -0.95 4.17
C LEU A 231 -6.01 -1.96 4.58
N THR A 232 -7.04 -1.53 5.32
CA THR A 232 -8.20 -2.36 5.67
C THR A 232 -8.93 -2.88 4.43
N HIS A 233 -9.22 -2.01 3.46
CA HIS A 233 -9.88 -2.41 2.20
C HIS A 233 -8.98 -3.31 1.36
N SER A 234 -7.67 -3.06 1.38
CA SER A 234 -6.68 -3.90 0.69
C SER A 234 -6.63 -5.32 1.28
N PHE A 235 -6.71 -5.45 2.62
CA PHE A 235 -6.81 -6.74 3.28
C PHE A 235 -8.13 -7.46 2.94
N ILE A 236 -9.26 -6.76 2.97
CA ILE A 236 -10.55 -7.32 2.57
C ILE A 236 -10.48 -7.87 1.14
N PHE A 237 -9.94 -7.09 0.19
CA PHE A 237 -9.75 -7.55 -1.17
C PHE A 237 -8.85 -8.79 -1.25
N SER A 238 -7.69 -8.77 -0.59
CA SER A 238 -6.77 -9.91 -0.61
C SER A 238 -7.40 -11.19 -0.05
N LEU A 239 -8.25 -11.08 0.98
CA LEU A 239 -9.02 -12.19 1.52
C LEU A 239 -10.07 -12.69 0.53
N ILE A 240 -10.82 -11.80 -0.13
CA ILE A 240 -11.79 -12.18 -1.16
C ILE A 240 -11.09 -12.96 -2.28
N VAL A 241 -9.96 -12.46 -2.78
CA VAL A 241 -9.15 -13.15 -3.81
C VAL A 241 -8.68 -14.50 -3.29
N LEU A 242 -8.19 -14.59 -2.06
CA LEU A 242 -7.76 -15.85 -1.45
C LEU A 242 -8.90 -16.88 -1.35
N TYR A 243 -10.06 -16.48 -0.82
CA TYR A 243 -11.23 -17.36 -0.72
C TYR A 243 -11.74 -17.81 -2.09
N LEU A 244 -11.76 -16.91 -3.08
CA LEU A 244 -12.10 -17.26 -4.45
C LEU A 244 -11.10 -18.26 -5.04
N SER A 245 -9.81 -18.09 -4.76
CA SER A 245 -8.75 -19.01 -5.18
C SER A 245 -8.95 -20.40 -4.59
N ILE A 246 -9.30 -20.50 -3.31
CA ILE A 246 -9.55 -21.76 -2.59
C ILE A 246 -10.83 -22.43 -3.11
N TYR A 247 -11.91 -21.65 -3.29
CA TYR A 247 -13.18 -22.18 -3.81
C TYR A 247 -12.98 -22.84 -5.17
N ILE A 248 -12.29 -22.15 -6.09
CA ILE A 248 -12.03 -22.65 -7.44
C ILE A 248 -11.13 -23.89 -7.40
N TRP A 249 -10.14 -23.90 -6.50
CA TRP A 249 -9.29 -25.07 -6.27
C TRP A 249 -10.08 -26.32 -5.84
N PHE A 250 -11.16 -26.19 -5.08
CA PHE A 250 -12.02 -27.32 -4.71
C PHE A 250 -12.93 -27.80 -5.84
N THR A 251 -13.25 -26.94 -6.81
CA THR A 251 -14.18 -27.25 -7.90
C THR A 251 -13.51 -27.85 -9.14
N ILE A 252 -12.18 -27.79 -9.24
CA ILE A 252 -11.36 -28.24 -10.39
C ILE A 252 -10.50 -29.43 -9.98
#